data_AF-A0A914X9F8-F1
#
_entry.id   AF-A0A914X9F8-F1
#
_cell.length_a   1.000
_cell.length_b   1.000
_cell.length_c   1.000
_cell.angle_alpha   90.00
_cell.angle_beta   90.00
_cell.angle_gamma   90.00
#
_symmetry.space_group_name_H-M   'P 1'
#
loop_
_entity.id
_entity.type
_entity.pdbx_description
1 polymer ?
#
loop_
_entity_poly.entity_id
_entity_poly.type
_entity_poly.pdbx_seq_one_letter_code
_entity_poly.pdbx_strand_id
1 'polypeptide(L)'
;MTNGELDVAIECAGFDYTNSLMHKVEVAVGLETDTSEIFAEMFHVVRKFGRVAVIGVYSGYANHFPVGAMMEKDLIVKCGQSPTQKYWKMCIEKIQSGELDPTFIISDRGHLSDGPRLYNKFNDKEGGCIKVFMRPGCY
;
A
#
# COMPACT_ATOMS: atom_id res chain seq x y z
N MET A 1 -7.70 -23.78 13.29
CA MET A 1 -8.70 -23.14 12.41
C MET A 1 -9.06 -21.82 13.07
N THR A 2 -8.68 -20.69 12.48
CA THR A 2 -9.12 -19.37 12.93
C THR A 2 -10.59 -19.17 12.52
N ASN A 3 -11.38 -18.43 13.28
CA ASN A 3 -12.80 -18.16 13.01
C ASN A 3 -13.05 -17.25 11.77
N GLY A 4 -12.20 -17.33 10.74
CA GLY A 4 -12.22 -16.43 9.58
C GLY A 4 -11.52 -15.08 9.78
N GLU A 5 -10.99 -14.81 10.97
CA GLU A 5 -10.24 -13.59 11.27
C GLU A 5 -8.77 -13.68 10.81
N LEU A 6 -8.19 -12.54 10.41
CA LEU A 6 -6.81 -12.44 9.93
C LEU A 6 -5.80 -12.29 11.08
N ASP A 7 -4.67 -12.98 11.01
CA ASP A 7 -3.56 -12.78 11.95
C ASP A 7 -2.84 -11.44 11.74
N VAL A 8 -2.69 -11.05 10.47
CA VAL A 8 -1.94 -9.89 10.02
C VAL A 8 -2.65 -9.23 8.85
N ALA A 9 -2.71 -7.89 8.86
CA ALA A 9 -3.08 -7.09 7.70
C ALA A 9 -1.91 -6.16 7.29
N ILE A 10 -1.81 -5.86 6.00
CA ILE A 10 -0.81 -4.94 5.45
C ILE A 10 -1.53 -3.84 4.67
N GLU A 11 -1.42 -2.62 5.15
CA GLU A 11 -1.92 -1.41 4.51
C GLU A 11 -0.89 -0.94 3.48
N CYS A 12 -1.31 -0.88 2.21
CA CYS A 12 -0.48 -0.53 1.04
C CYS A 12 -1.18 0.44 0.06
N ALA A 13 -2.32 1.03 0.44
CA ALA A 13 -3.11 1.92 -0.40
C ALA A 13 -2.78 3.40 -0.14
N GLY A 14 -2.62 3.78 1.12
CA GLY A 14 -2.34 5.14 1.55
C GLY A 14 -3.54 6.08 1.44
N PHE A 15 -3.25 7.37 1.30
CA PHE A 15 -4.22 8.47 1.34
C PHE A 15 -5.31 8.44 0.23
N ASP A 16 -5.04 7.79 -0.91
CA ASP A 16 -5.95 7.77 -2.07
C ASP A 16 -7.18 6.86 -1.89
N TYR A 17 -7.26 6.09 -0.80
CA TYR A 17 -8.35 5.13 -0.57
C TYR A 17 -9.55 5.76 0.16
N THR A 18 -10.45 6.42 -0.57
CA THR A 18 -11.72 6.92 -0.01
C THR A 18 -12.92 6.17 -0.57
N ASN A 19 -13.64 5.41 0.25
CA ASN A 19 -14.85 4.70 -0.15
C ASN A 19 -16.12 5.46 0.23
N SER A 20 -16.23 6.01 1.44
CA SER A 20 -17.47 6.64 1.88
C SER A 20 -17.69 8.03 1.25
N LEU A 21 -18.97 8.38 1.08
CA LEU A 21 -19.36 9.69 0.55
C LEU A 21 -18.95 10.83 1.52
N MET A 22 -18.94 10.56 2.82
CA MET A 22 -18.56 11.54 3.85
C MET A 22 -17.08 11.92 3.73
N HIS A 23 -16.18 10.94 3.71
CA HIS A 23 -14.74 11.19 3.55
C HIS A 23 -14.42 11.87 2.21
N LYS A 24 -15.10 11.48 1.13
CA LYS A 24 -14.96 12.18 -0.17
C LYS A 24 -15.32 13.66 -0.09
N VAL A 25 -16.38 14.00 0.65
CA VAL A 25 -16.78 15.39 0.87
C VAL A 25 -15.77 16.12 1.74
N GLU A 26 -15.34 15.53 2.87
CA GLU A 26 -14.35 16.14 3.79
C GLU A 26 -13.03 16.47 3.06
N VAL A 27 -12.53 15.54 2.24
CA VAL A 27 -11.35 15.75 1.40
C VAL A 27 -11.60 16.86 0.36
N ALA A 28 -12.75 16.83 -0.33
CA ALA A 28 -13.07 17.82 -1.36
C ALA A 28 -13.18 19.26 -0.82
N VAL A 29 -13.60 19.44 0.45
CA VAL A 29 -13.68 20.75 1.10
C VAL A 29 -12.46 21.10 1.96
N GLY A 30 -11.43 20.25 1.97
CA GLY A 30 -10.17 20.48 2.68
C GLY A 30 -10.24 20.32 4.20
N LEU A 31 -11.25 19.63 4.73
CA LEU A 31 -11.42 19.31 6.15
C LEU A 31 -10.69 18.02 6.57
N GLU A 32 -10.24 17.24 5.60
CA GLU A 32 -9.45 16.04 5.81
C GLU A 32 -8.40 15.92 4.71
N THR A 33 -7.20 15.49 5.07
CA THR A 33 -6.09 15.34 4.12
C THR A 33 -5.76 13.88 3.82
N ASP A 34 -6.04 12.99 4.77
CA ASP A 34 -5.82 11.54 4.67
C ASP A 34 -7.06 10.80 5.21
N THR A 35 -7.37 9.62 4.69
CA THR A 35 -8.52 8.81 5.15
C THR A 35 -8.16 7.79 6.22
N SER A 36 -9.08 7.53 7.16
CA SER A 36 -8.94 6.45 8.16
C SER A 36 -9.71 5.16 7.83
N GLU A 37 -10.43 5.11 6.71
CA GLU A 37 -11.39 4.03 6.41
C GLU A 37 -10.74 2.64 6.34
N ILE A 38 -9.58 2.54 5.70
CA ILE A 38 -8.88 1.26 5.59
C ILE A 38 -8.42 0.74 6.95
N PHE A 39 -8.11 1.62 7.91
CA PHE A 39 -7.79 1.21 9.27
C PHE A 39 -9.03 0.65 9.99
N ALA A 40 -10.21 1.24 9.76
CA ALA A 40 -11.45 0.72 10.31
C ALA A 40 -11.76 -0.69 9.78
N GLU A 41 -11.60 -0.90 8.47
CA GLU A 41 -11.75 -2.22 7.84
C GLU A 41 -10.72 -3.23 8.41
N MET A 42 -9.44 -2.85 8.46
CA MET A 42 -8.37 -3.72 8.96
C MET A 42 -8.54 -4.09 10.43
N PHE A 43 -8.85 -3.12 11.29
CA PHE A 43 -9.05 -3.39 12.71
C PHE A 43 -10.27 -4.27 12.94
N HIS A 44 -11.29 -4.19 12.08
CA HIS A 44 -12.43 -5.07 12.14
C HIS A 44 -12.06 -6.53 11.81
N VAL A 45 -11.29 -6.78 10.75
CA VAL A 45 -11.00 -8.14 10.26
C VAL A 45 -9.81 -8.83 10.94
N VAL A 46 -8.86 -8.08 11.49
CA VAL A 46 -7.67 -8.65 12.17
C VAL A 46 -8.06 -9.13 13.56
N ARG A 47 -7.79 -10.38 13.92
CA ARG A 47 -8.15 -10.93 15.25
C ARG A 47 -7.57 -10.13 16.42
N LYS A 48 -8.09 -10.37 17.63
CA LYS A 48 -7.47 -9.86 18.86
C LYS A 48 -6.00 -10.29 18.96
N PHE A 49 -5.14 -9.43 19.50
CA PHE A 49 -3.69 -9.62 19.57
C PHE A 49 -3.02 -9.81 18.20
N GLY A 50 -3.66 -9.30 17.13
CA GLY A 50 -3.17 -9.36 15.76
C GLY A 50 -2.26 -8.19 15.42
N ARG A 51 -1.78 -8.15 14.16
CA ARG A 51 -0.81 -7.14 13.71
C ARG A 51 -1.29 -6.40 12.48
N VAL A 52 -1.07 -5.10 12.43
CA VAL A 52 -1.28 -4.28 11.24
C VAL A 52 0.04 -3.61 10.87
N ALA A 53 0.51 -3.86 9.65
CA ALA A 53 1.67 -3.18 9.09
C ALA A 53 1.21 -2.09 8.13
N VAL A 54 1.76 -0.89 8.24
CA VAL A 54 1.37 0.27 7.44
C VAL A 54 2.57 0.72 6.62
N ILE A 55 2.48 0.53 5.31
CA ILE A 55 3.49 0.96 4.34
C ILE A 55 2.94 1.97 3.33
N GLY A 56 1.61 2.14 3.24
CA GLY A 56 1.00 3.21 2.48
C GLY A 56 1.43 4.59 3.00
N VAL A 57 1.41 5.56 2.09
CA VAL A 57 1.84 6.93 2.40
C VAL A 57 0.67 7.68 3.03
N TYR A 58 0.94 8.23 4.22
CA TYR A 58 0.09 9.17 4.94
C TYR A 58 0.95 10.38 5.28
N SER A 59 0.46 11.58 4.96
CA SER A 59 1.23 12.83 5.09
C SER A 59 0.50 13.91 5.89
N GLY A 60 -0.77 13.69 6.22
CA GLY A 60 -1.63 14.65 6.90
C GLY A 60 -2.42 14.04 8.05
N TYR A 61 -3.55 14.68 8.36
CA TYR A 61 -4.49 14.25 9.39
C TYR A 61 -5.65 13.47 8.77
N ALA A 62 -6.12 12.47 9.53
CA ALA A 62 -7.31 11.69 9.23
C ALA A 62 -8.33 11.83 10.36
N ASN A 63 -9.59 12.04 9.99
CA ASN A 63 -10.69 12.15 10.93
C ASN A 63 -11.19 10.75 11.32
N HIS A 64 -11.89 10.66 12.44
CA HIS A 64 -12.58 9.45 12.90
C HIS A 64 -11.71 8.19 13.03
N PHE A 65 -10.40 8.35 13.27
CA PHE A 65 -9.51 7.22 13.42
C PHE A 65 -9.99 6.27 14.54
N PRO A 66 -10.14 4.96 14.28
CA PRO A 66 -10.86 4.03 15.16
C PRO A 66 -10.01 3.55 16.35
N VAL A 67 -9.57 4.47 17.21
CA VAL A 67 -8.72 4.21 18.39
C VAL A 67 -9.34 3.17 19.31
N GLY A 68 -10.66 3.20 19.50
CA GLY A 68 -11.36 2.24 20.36
C GLY A 68 -11.23 0.80 19.87
N ALA A 69 -11.44 0.56 18.57
CA ALA A 69 -11.30 -0.78 17.98
C ALA A 69 -9.84 -1.29 18.07
N MET A 70 -8.87 -0.38 17.88
CA MET A 70 -7.45 -0.70 18.04
C MET A 70 -7.12 -1.15 19.46
N MET A 71 -7.65 -0.44 20.47
CA MET A 71 -7.43 -0.74 21.89
C MET A 71 -8.13 -2.03 22.33
N GLU A 72 -9.43 -2.18 22.03
CA GLU A 72 -10.25 -3.34 22.45
C GLU A 72 -9.75 -4.67 21.89
N LYS A 73 -9.00 -4.63 20.77
CA LYS A 73 -8.42 -5.82 20.14
C LYS A 73 -6.95 -6.01 20.46
N ASP A 74 -6.34 -5.15 21.26
CA ASP A 74 -4.90 -5.19 21.58
C ASP A 74 -4.03 -5.37 20.33
N LEU A 75 -4.24 -4.49 19.34
CA LEU A 75 -3.56 -4.60 18.05
C LEU A 75 -2.15 -4.01 18.11
N ILE A 76 -1.19 -4.72 17.51
CA ILE A 76 0.15 -4.17 17.25
C ILE A 76 0.13 -3.49 15.88
N VAL A 77 0.15 -2.16 15.87
CA VAL A 77 0.27 -1.37 14.65
C VAL A 77 1.72 -0.92 14.47
N LYS A 78 2.30 -1.22 13.30
CA LYS A 78 3.66 -0.78 12.92
C LYS A 78 3.63 -0.03 11.60
N CYS A 79 4.12 1.20 11.60
CA CYS A 79 4.16 2.08 10.44
C CYS A 79 5.59 2.54 10.11
N GLY A 80 5.73 3.12 8.91
CA GLY A 80 6.93 3.84 8.49
C GLY A 80 7.39 3.47 7.08
N GLN A 81 8.29 4.28 6.54
CA GLN A 81 8.94 3.99 5.27
C GLN A 81 9.74 2.67 5.37
N SER A 82 9.69 1.86 4.31
CA SER A 82 10.37 0.56 4.31
C SER A 82 11.88 0.79 4.47
N PRO A 83 12.55 0.15 5.47
CA PRO A 83 13.99 0.28 5.64
C PRO A 83 14.71 -0.59 4.59
N THR A 84 14.62 -0.21 3.31
CA THR A 84 15.07 -1.00 2.16
C THR A 84 16.51 -1.51 2.33
N GLN A 85 17.41 -0.67 2.84
CA GLN A 85 18.81 -1.05 3.07
C GLN A 85 18.98 -2.20 4.06
N LYS A 86 18.09 -2.32 5.06
CA LYS A 86 18.10 -3.43 6.02
C LYS A 86 17.79 -4.77 5.36
N TYR A 87 16.92 -4.79 4.34
CA TYR A 87 16.45 -6.01 3.68
C TYR A 87 17.16 -6.29 2.35
N TRP A 88 17.89 -5.30 1.81
CA TRP A 88 18.49 -5.34 0.48
C TRP A 88 19.28 -6.62 0.21
N LYS A 89 20.25 -6.95 1.07
CA LYS A 89 21.12 -8.12 0.90
C LYS A 89 20.31 -9.42 0.83
N MET A 90 19.41 -9.63 1.79
CA MET A 90 18.54 -10.81 1.83
C MET A 90 17.67 -10.91 0.57
N CYS A 91 17.07 -9.81 0.10
CA CYS A 91 16.24 -9.83 -1.11
C CYS A 91 17.04 -10.20 -2.36
N ILE A 92 18.24 -9.63 -2.53
CA ILE A 92 19.10 -9.95 -3.67
C ILE A 92 19.56 -11.41 -3.63
N GLU A 93 19.95 -11.93 -2.47
CA GLU A 93 20.34 -13.33 -2.31
C GLU A 93 19.21 -14.29 -2.70
N LYS A 94 17.96 -13.99 -2.31
CA LYS A 94 16.77 -14.77 -2.71
C LYS A 94 16.48 -14.70 -4.21
N ILE A 95 16.76 -13.56 -4.85
CA ILE A 95 16.61 -13.41 -6.29
C ILE A 95 17.69 -14.21 -7.02
N GLN A 96 18.95 -14.12 -6.58
CA GLN A 96 20.08 -14.83 -7.19
C GLN A 96 19.99 -16.34 -7.02
N SER A 97 19.44 -16.82 -5.90
CA SER A 97 19.21 -18.25 -5.67
C SER A 97 17.99 -18.81 -6.43
N GLY A 98 17.17 -17.94 -7.02
CA GLY A 98 15.92 -18.33 -7.67
C GLY A 98 14.76 -18.61 -6.70
N GLU A 99 14.92 -18.37 -5.40
CA GLU A 99 13.83 -18.49 -4.41
C GLU A 99 12.73 -17.44 -4.66
N LEU A 100 13.10 -16.28 -5.22
CA LEU A 100 12.20 -15.18 -5.53
C LEU A 100 12.42 -14.68 -6.95
N ASP A 101 11.42 -14.81 -7.82
CA ASP A 101 11.38 -14.11 -9.10
C ASP A 101 10.40 -12.93 -9.01
N PRO A 102 10.86 -11.66 -8.95
CA PRO A 102 9.97 -10.50 -8.89
C PRO A 102 9.48 -10.07 -10.27
N THR A 103 9.82 -10.75 -11.36
CA THR A 103 9.46 -10.29 -12.70
C THR A 103 7.96 -10.44 -13.01
N PHE A 104 7.25 -11.30 -12.28
CA PHE A 104 5.81 -11.54 -12.49
C PHE A 104 4.94 -10.28 -12.26
N ILE A 105 5.39 -9.33 -11.43
CA ILE A 105 4.63 -8.08 -11.21
C ILE A 105 4.78 -7.09 -12.35
N ILE A 106 5.80 -7.22 -13.20
CA ILE A 106 6.10 -6.27 -14.28
C ILE A 106 5.05 -6.44 -15.40
N SER A 107 4.08 -5.54 -15.44
CA SER A 107 3.02 -5.53 -16.47
C SER A 107 3.49 -4.89 -17.77
N ASP A 108 4.39 -3.90 -17.68
CA ASP A 108 4.74 -3.03 -18.79
C ASP A 108 6.24 -2.77 -18.86
N ARG A 109 6.76 -2.63 -20.08
CA ARG A 109 8.17 -2.31 -20.36
C ARG A 109 8.24 -1.22 -21.40
N GLY A 110 9.24 -0.35 -21.29
CA GLY A 110 9.50 0.68 -22.29
C GLY A 110 10.86 1.34 -22.14
N HIS A 111 11.15 2.27 -23.03
CA HIS A 111 12.33 3.11 -22.96
C HIS A 111 12.08 4.33 -22.09
N LEU A 112 13.13 5.04 -21.71
CA LEU A 112 12.98 6.28 -20.93
C LEU A 112 12.16 7.34 -21.68
N SER A 113 12.23 7.36 -23.03
CA SER A 113 11.43 8.26 -23.89
C SER A 113 9.93 7.96 -23.86
N ASP A 114 9.54 6.74 -23.48
CA ASP A 114 8.13 6.37 -23.29
C ASP A 114 7.55 6.90 -21.97
N GLY A 115 8.39 7.49 -21.10
CA GLY A 115 8.03 7.93 -19.75
C GLY A 115 6.66 8.62 -19.67
N PRO A 116 6.43 9.75 -20.37
CA PRO A 116 5.17 10.48 -20.30
C PRO A 116 3.93 9.60 -20.62
N ARG A 117 4.03 8.76 -21.66
CA ARG A 117 2.95 7.85 -22.05
C ARG A 117 2.72 6.77 -20.99
N LEU A 118 3.79 6.19 -20.46
CA LEU A 118 3.70 5.13 -19.44
C LEU A 118 3.20 5.65 -18.10
N TYR A 119 3.51 6.89 -17.74
CA TYR A 119 2.93 7.57 -16.58
C TYR A 119 1.42 7.74 -16.73
N ASN A 120 0.94 8.23 -17.88
CA ASN A 120 -0.51 8.34 -18.13
C ASN A 120 -1.20 6.98 -18.06
N LYS A 121 -0.61 5.96 -18.71
CA LYS A 121 -1.13 4.59 -18.66
C LYS A 121 -1.26 4.05 -17.23
N PHE A 122 -0.27 4.30 -16.37
CA PHE A 122 -0.28 3.90 -14.97
C PHE A 122 -1.34 4.66 -14.17
N ASN A 123 -1.43 5.99 -14.35
CA ASN A 123 -2.41 6.84 -13.68
C ASN A 123 -3.85 6.42 -13.99
N ASP A 124 -4.13 6.19 -15.28
CA ASP A 124 -5.48 5.87 -15.77
C ASP A 124 -5.82 4.37 -15.59
N LYS A 125 -4.89 3.59 -15.02
CA LYS A 125 -4.98 2.12 -14.83
C LYS A 125 -5.31 1.38 -16.14
N GLU A 126 -4.86 1.91 -17.26
CA GLU A 126 -5.21 1.42 -18.59
C GLU A 126 -4.57 0.06 -18.85
N GLY A 127 -5.37 -0.90 -19.34
CA GLY A 127 -4.88 -2.22 -19.74
C GLY A 127 -4.27 -3.04 -18.60
N GLY A 128 -4.64 -2.78 -17.34
CA GLY A 128 -4.10 -3.51 -16.19
C GLY A 128 -2.64 -3.15 -15.87
N CYS A 129 -2.22 -1.92 -16.17
CA CYS A 129 -0.91 -1.41 -15.81
C CYS A 129 -0.71 -1.42 -14.28
N ILE A 130 0.26 -2.19 -13.78
CA ILE A 130 0.56 -2.37 -12.34
C ILE A 130 2.00 -1.99 -12.03
N LYS A 131 2.96 -2.39 -12.87
CA LYS A 131 4.39 -2.07 -12.68
C LYS A 131 5.08 -1.89 -14.02
N VAL A 132 5.53 -0.67 -14.25
CA VAL A 132 6.33 -0.30 -15.42
C VAL A 132 7.81 -0.48 -15.11
N PHE A 133 8.54 -1.15 -16.02
CA PHE A 133 10.00 -1.20 -16.01
C PHE A 133 10.56 -0.42 -17.21
N MET A 134 11.26 0.68 -16.94
CA MET A 134 11.89 1.50 -17.97
C MET A 134 13.39 1.20 -18.06
N ARG A 135 13.89 0.97 -19.27
CA ARG A 135 15.33 0.84 -19.53
C ARG A 135 15.91 2.19 -19.96
N PRO A 136 16.86 2.76 -19.19
CA PRO A 136 17.63 3.89 -19.68
C PRO A 136 18.58 3.39 -20.77
N GLY A 137 18.37 3.86 -22.01
CA GLY A 137 19.20 3.53 -23.17
C GLY A 137 18.38 3.06 -24.37
N CYS A 138 18.44 3.85 -25.44
CA CYS A 138 18.49 3.37 -26.82
C CYS A 138 19.80 3.92 -27.38
N TYR A 139 20.65 3.07 -27.93
CA TYR A 139 21.36 3.43 -29.15
C TYR A 139 20.57 2.80 -30.29
#